data_AF-A0A511N0E7-F1
#
_entry.id   AF-A0A511N0E7-F1
#
_cell.length_a   1.000
_cell.length_b   1.000
_cell.length_c   1.000
_cell.angle_alpha   90.00
_cell.angle_beta   90.00
_cell.angle_gamma   90.00
#
_symmetry.space_group_name_H-M   'P 1'
#
loop_
_entity.id
_entity.type
_entity.pdbx_description
1 polymer ?
#
loop_
_entity_poly.entity_id
_entity_poly.type
_entity_poly.pdbx_seq_one_letter_code
_entity_poly.pdbx_strand_id
1 'polypeptide(L)'
;MLALLVASLVIAFLMGVLTRLDGTWKESFAVFGLTAFFAPIYGFIPGFLVTGLSDWLSPRSRFPRETTALVIHMFGGALFLWFAGPYFGWLGVVAALLFWWVDERLKPSGFSTSRHVVVG
;
A
#
# COMPACT_ATOMS: atom_id res chain seq x y z
N MET A 1 4.50 -4.94 -8.00
CA MET A 1 5.88 -4.49 -7.69
C MET A 1 6.06 -2.99 -7.87
N LEU A 2 5.65 -2.41 -9.00
CA LEU A 2 5.71 -0.94 -9.18
C LEU A 2 4.97 -0.17 -8.07
N ALA A 3 3.77 -0.62 -7.68
CA ALA A 3 3.00 0.00 -6.60
C ALA A 3 3.75 0.01 -5.25
N LEU A 4 4.49 -1.06 -4.93
CA LEU A 4 5.32 -1.14 -3.72
C LEU A 4 6.50 -0.16 -3.78
N LEU A 5 7.14 -0.04 -4.95
CA LEU A 5 8.23 0.92 -5.15
C LEU A 5 7.74 2.37 -4.99
N VAL A 6 6.59 2.70 -5.59
CA VAL A 6 5.99 4.04 -5.45
C VAL A 6 5.64 4.34 -4.00
N ALA A 7 4.95 3.42 -3.31
CA ALA A 7 4.64 3.59 -1.90
C ALA A 7 5.90 3.77 -1.05
N SER A 8 6.94 2.96 -1.30
CA SER A 8 8.23 3.05 -0.58
C SER A 8 8.95 4.37 -0.80
N LEU A 9 8.95 4.91 -2.03
CA LEU A 9 9.55 6.20 -2.34
C LEU A 9 8.81 7.36 -1.64
N VAL A 10 7.49 7.30 -1.59
CA VAL A 10 6.69 8.33 -0.88
C VAL A 10 6.94 8.26 0.62
N ILE A 11 7.00 7.06 1.21
CA ILE A 11 7.31 6.91 2.63
C ILE A 11 8.75 7.34 2.94
N ALA A 12 9.72 7.00 2.09
CA ALA A 12 11.09 7.48 2.22
C ALA A 12 11.15 9.01 2.17
N PHE A 13 10.34 9.61 1.30
CA PHE A 13 10.25 11.06 1.20
C PHE A 13 9.69 11.69 2.48
N LEU A 14 8.55 11.18 2.96
CA LEU A 14 7.90 11.66 4.17
C LEU A 14 8.83 11.50 5.39
N MET A 15 9.50 10.36 5.53
CA MET A 15 10.43 10.10 6.63
C MET A 15 11.63 11.06 6.60
N GLY A 16 12.22 11.28 5.43
CA GLY A 16 13.32 12.22 5.27
C GLY A 16 12.92 13.66 5.57
N VAL A 17 11.71 14.09 5.16
CA VAL A 17 11.17 15.41 5.49
C VAL A 17 10.90 15.55 6.99
N LEU A 18 10.23 14.58 7.62
CA LEU A 18 9.97 14.61 9.06
C LEU A 18 11.27 14.68 9.87
N THR A 19 12.27 13.88 9.50
CA THR A 19 13.62 13.91 10.10
C THR A 19 14.25 15.30 9.99
N ARG A 20 14.11 15.95 8.82
CA ARG A 20 14.64 17.29 8.60
C ARG A 20 13.90 18.36 9.41
N LEU A 21 12.58 18.24 9.52
CA LEU A 21 11.74 19.14 10.33
C LEU A 21 12.03 19.00 11.83
N ASP A 22 12.50 17.83 12.28
CA ASP A 22 12.93 17.55 13.66
C ASP A 22 14.33 18.09 13.99
N GLY A 23 14.96 18.85 13.08
CA GLY A 23 16.26 19.49 13.33
C GLY A 23 17.47 18.59 13.06
N THR A 24 17.27 17.36 12.58
CA THR A 24 18.36 16.41 12.23
C THR A 24 18.69 16.49 10.73
N TRP A 25 19.18 17.66 10.32
CA TRP A 25 19.39 18.03 8.91
C TRP A 25 20.43 17.18 8.17
N LYS A 26 21.41 16.60 8.89
CA LYS A 26 22.50 15.81 8.29
C LYS A 26 22.06 14.36 8.08
N GLU A 27 21.20 13.89 8.97
CA GLU A 27 20.67 12.54 9.04
C GLU A 27 19.53 12.35 8.04
N SER A 28 18.81 13.42 7.68
CA SER A 28 17.68 13.35 6.74
C SER A 28 18.02 12.65 5.43
N PHE A 29 19.20 12.93 4.84
CA PHE A 29 19.64 12.29 3.59
C PHE A 29 19.89 10.79 3.75
N ALA A 30 20.46 10.37 4.88
CA ALA A 30 20.62 8.96 5.19
C ALA A 30 19.25 8.29 5.37
N VAL A 31 18.29 8.95 6.02
CA VAL A 31 16.92 8.44 6.17
C VAL A 31 16.21 8.30 4.81
N PHE A 32 16.30 9.29 3.92
CA PHE A 32 15.75 9.16 2.56
C PHE A 32 16.30 7.91 1.86
N GLY A 33 17.63 7.75 1.84
CA GLY A 33 18.28 6.64 1.13
C GLY A 33 17.99 5.27 1.78
N LEU A 34 18.13 5.17 3.09
CA LEU A 34 17.90 3.92 3.82
C LEU A 34 16.44 3.50 3.74
N THR A 35 15.49 4.42 3.94
CA THR A 35 14.07 4.08 3.82
C THR A 35 13.71 3.68 2.39
N ALA A 36 14.24 4.37 1.36
CA ALA A 36 13.98 4.01 -0.03
C ALA A 36 14.51 2.60 -0.38
N PHE A 37 15.62 2.16 0.23
CA PHE A 37 16.20 0.84 0.00
C PHE A 37 15.52 -0.27 0.81
N PHE A 38 15.27 -0.03 2.10
CA PHE A 38 14.76 -1.04 3.02
C PHE A 38 13.23 -1.19 3.00
N ALA A 39 12.47 -0.11 2.77
CA ALA A 39 11.01 -0.17 2.77
C ALA A 39 10.44 -1.15 1.72
N PRO A 40 10.97 -1.24 0.48
CA PRO A 40 10.53 -2.26 -0.46
C PRO A 40 10.87 -3.69 0.00
N ILE A 41 12.04 -3.89 0.63
CA ILE A 41 12.49 -5.21 1.09
C ILE A 41 11.58 -5.73 2.20
N TYR A 42 11.36 -4.90 3.24
CA TYR A 42 10.45 -5.25 4.34
C TYR A 42 8.98 -5.26 3.89
N GLY A 43 8.62 -4.40 2.94
CA GLY A 43 7.28 -4.30 2.39
C GLY A 43 6.93 -5.37 1.35
N PHE A 44 7.91 -6.14 0.86
CA PHE A 44 7.69 -7.10 -0.22
C PHE A 44 6.71 -8.21 0.17
N ILE A 45 6.98 -8.89 1.29
CA ILE A 45 6.13 -9.99 1.78
C ILE A 45 4.71 -9.49 2.09
N PRO A 46 4.50 -8.49 2.96
CA PRO A 46 3.16 -8.01 3.26
C PRO A 46 2.47 -7.44 2.02
N GLY A 47 3.19 -6.73 1.15
CA GLY A 47 2.64 -6.20 -0.09
C GLY A 47 2.16 -7.31 -1.02
N PHE A 48 2.96 -8.36 -1.21
CA PHE A 48 2.59 -9.52 -2.01
C PHE A 48 1.36 -10.25 -1.43
N LEU A 49 1.33 -10.45 -0.11
CA LEU A 49 0.20 -11.08 0.58
C LEU A 49 -1.09 -10.27 0.42
N VAL A 50 -1.04 -8.95 0.62
CA VAL A 50 -2.21 -8.06 0.52
C VAL A 50 -2.72 -7.97 -0.91
N THR A 51 -1.83 -7.84 -1.91
CA THR A 51 -2.21 -7.89 -3.33
C THR A 51 -2.82 -9.25 -3.71
N GLY A 52 -2.17 -10.36 -3.34
CA GLY A 52 -2.68 -11.71 -3.62
C GLY A 52 -4.03 -11.98 -2.96
N LEU A 53 -4.21 -11.53 -1.71
CA LEU A 53 -5.47 -11.63 -0.98
C LEU A 53 -6.56 -10.77 -1.66
N SER A 54 -6.23 -9.56 -2.10
CA SER A 54 -7.13 -8.70 -2.87
C SER A 54 -7.55 -9.35 -4.18
N ASP A 55 -6.63 -9.94 -4.91
CA ASP A 55 -6.90 -10.61 -6.19
C ASP A 55 -7.73 -11.87 -6.04
N TRP A 56 -7.52 -12.60 -4.95
CA TRP A 56 -8.29 -13.80 -4.64
C TRP A 56 -9.71 -13.47 -4.14
N LEU A 57 -9.87 -12.46 -3.28
CA LEU A 57 -11.17 -12.15 -2.68
C LEU A 57 -12.05 -11.27 -3.57
N SER A 58 -11.47 -10.35 -4.36
CA SER A 58 -12.25 -9.40 -5.16
C SER A 58 -13.25 -10.07 -6.13
N PRO A 59 -12.92 -11.14 -6.87
CA PRO A 59 -13.89 -11.82 -7.75
C PRO A 59 -14.99 -12.59 -7.00
N ARG A 60 -14.76 -12.90 -5.72
CA ARG A 60 -15.69 -13.62 -4.84
C ARG A 60 -16.59 -12.68 -4.04
N SER A 61 -16.22 -11.40 -3.98
CA SER A 61 -16.95 -10.35 -3.27
C SER A 61 -18.19 -9.91 -4.06
N ARG A 62 -19.23 -9.51 -3.33
CA ARG A 62 -20.42 -8.84 -3.89
C ARG A 62 -20.19 -7.35 -4.18
N PHE A 63 -19.08 -6.81 -3.72
CA PHE A 63 -18.73 -5.39 -3.85
C PHE A 63 -17.78 -5.15 -5.03
N PRO A 64 -17.66 -3.90 -5.51
CA PRO A 64 -16.66 -3.55 -6.51
C PRO A 64 -15.26 -3.99 -6.08
N ARG A 65 -14.44 -4.39 -7.06
CA ARG A 65 -13.04 -4.80 -6.85
C ARG A 65 -12.27 -3.75 -6.07
N GLU A 66 -12.34 -2.49 -6.49
CA GLU A 66 -11.65 -1.39 -5.84
C GLU A 66 -12.02 -1.25 -4.36
N THR A 67 -13.30 -1.43 -4.01
CA THR A 67 -13.78 -1.37 -2.63
C THR A 67 -13.27 -2.56 -1.80
N THR A 68 -13.32 -3.76 -2.38
CA THR A 68 -12.80 -4.97 -1.70
C THR A 68 -11.29 -4.86 -1.48
N ALA A 69 -10.56 -4.41 -2.49
CA ALA A 69 -9.13 -4.15 -2.43
C ALA A 69 -8.78 -3.09 -1.38
N LEU A 70 -9.54 -1.98 -1.33
CA LEU A 70 -9.36 -0.91 -0.35
C LEU A 70 -9.49 -1.44 1.07
N VAL A 71 -10.54 -2.20 1.35
CA VAL A 71 -10.78 -2.79 2.69
C VAL A 71 -9.63 -3.69 3.09
N ILE A 72 -9.13 -4.54 2.18
CA ILE A 72 -8.02 -5.46 2.45
C ILE A 72 -6.72 -4.70 2.73
N HIS A 73 -6.40 -3.69 1.91
CA HIS A 73 -5.21 -2.86 2.13
C HIS A 73 -5.31 -2.05 3.43
N MET A 74 -6.47 -1.43 3.70
CA MET A 74 -6.71 -0.71 4.94
C MET A 74 -6.64 -1.59 6.16
N PHE A 75 -7.13 -2.83 6.08
CA PHE A 75 -6.98 -3.81 7.15
C PHE A 75 -5.50 -4.15 7.38
N GLY A 76 -4.72 -4.36 6.32
CA GLY A 76 -3.27 -4.53 6.42
C GLY A 76 -2.57 -3.33 7.09
N GLY A 77 -2.92 -2.11 6.69
CA GLY A 77 -2.41 -0.87 7.30
C GLY A 77 -2.81 -0.73 8.77
N ALA A 78 -4.04 -1.09 9.13
CA ALA A 78 -4.53 -1.06 10.51
C ALA A 78 -3.84 -2.11 11.39
N LEU A 79 -3.60 -3.33 10.87
CA LEU A 79 -2.79 -4.33 11.55
C LEU A 79 -1.37 -3.83 11.78
N PHE A 80 -0.75 -3.22 10.78
CA PHE A 80 0.58 -2.62 10.95
C PHE A 80 0.56 -1.53 12.03
N LEU A 81 -0.44 -0.65 12.04
CA LEU A 81 -0.62 0.36 13.08
C LEU A 81 -0.74 -0.27 14.48
N TRP A 82 -1.48 -1.37 14.61
CA TRP A 82 -1.64 -2.09 15.87
C TRP A 82 -0.30 -2.66 16.38
N PHE A 83 0.52 -3.24 15.51
CA PHE A 83 1.80 -3.84 15.90
C PHE A 83 2.94 -2.83 16.07
N ALA A 84 3.04 -1.84 15.20
CA ALA A 84 4.12 -0.84 15.20
C ALA A 84 3.85 0.34 16.16
N GLY A 85 2.62 0.47 16.66
CA GLY A 85 2.19 1.57 17.52
C GLY A 85 1.92 2.87 16.75
N PRO A 86 1.34 3.89 17.41
CA PRO A 86 0.81 5.07 16.75
C PRO A 86 1.89 5.96 16.10
N TYR A 87 3.10 6.02 16.65
CA TYR A 87 4.15 6.91 16.15
C TYR A 87 4.61 6.58 14.73
N PHE A 88 4.81 5.29 14.43
CA PHE A 88 5.25 4.83 13.10
C PHE A 88 4.13 4.16 12.30
N GLY A 89 3.07 3.71 12.96
CA GLY A 89 1.98 2.97 12.34
C GLY A 89 1.14 3.78 11.36
N TRP A 90 0.98 5.08 11.58
CA TRP A 90 0.24 5.96 10.64
C TRP A 90 0.89 6.01 9.26
N LEU A 91 2.22 5.93 9.20
CA LEU A 91 2.94 5.84 7.93
C LEU A 91 2.61 4.53 7.19
N GLY A 92 2.38 3.43 7.92
CA GLY A 92 1.92 2.18 7.33
C GLY A 92 0.51 2.27 6.75
N VAL A 93 -0.38 3.04 7.39
CA VAL A 93 -1.73 3.31 6.84
C VAL A 93 -1.63 4.14 5.56
N VAL A 94 -0.81 5.20 5.55
CA VAL A 94 -0.55 6.01 4.35
C VAL A 94 0.07 5.16 3.24
N ALA A 95 1.04 4.30 3.58
CA ALA A 95 1.66 3.37 2.64
C ALA A 95 0.63 2.40 2.04
N ALA A 96 -0.27 1.84 2.87
CA ALA A 96 -1.31 0.93 2.42
C ALA A 96 -2.31 1.60 1.47
N LEU A 97 -2.69 2.85 1.72
CA LEU A 97 -3.54 3.65 0.83
C LEU A 97 -2.87 3.94 -0.50
N LEU A 98 -1.61 4.39 -0.47
CA LEU A 98 -0.84 4.63 -1.69
C LEU A 98 -0.64 3.35 -2.48
N PHE A 99 -0.35 2.25 -1.79
CA PHE A 99 -0.14 0.96 -2.40
C PHE A 99 -1.41 0.47 -3.08
N TRP A 100 -2.57 0.53 -2.41
CA TRP A 100 -3.88 0.25 -3.01
C TRP A 100 -4.13 1.09 -4.26
N TRP A 101 -3.95 2.40 -4.16
CA TRP A 101 -4.24 3.33 -5.24
C TRP A 101 -3.42 3.04 -6.51
N VAL A 102 -2.12 2.75 -6.34
CA VAL A 102 -1.27 2.40 -7.47
C VAL A 102 -1.54 0.98 -7.96
N ASP A 103 -1.75 0.02 -7.06
CA ASP A 103 -1.99 -1.38 -7.41
C ASP A 103 -3.25 -1.52 -8.29
N GLU A 104 -4.37 -0.91 -7.87
CA GLU A 104 -5.62 -0.97 -8.64
C GLU A 104 -5.54 -0.22 -9.98
N ARG A 105 -4.78 0.88 -10.09
CA ARG A 105 -4.54 1.58 -11.37
C ARG A 105 -3.71 0.78 -12.36
N LEU A 106 -2.86 -0.13 -11.89
CA LEU A 106 -2.05 -0.99 -12.74
C LEU A 106 -2.80 -2.25 -13.19
N LYS A 107 -3.95 -2.54 -12.58
CA LYS A 107 -4.77 -3.71 -12.92
C LYS A 107 -5.66 -3.41 -14.12
N PRO A 108 -5.92 -4.40 -15.00
CA PRO A 108 -6.79 -4.19 -16.15
C PRO A 108 -8.21 -3.82 -15.68
N SER A 109 -8.78 -2.77 -16.24
CA SER A 109 -10.14 -2.28 -15.96
C SER A 109 -11.27 -3.24 -16.39
N GLY A 110 -10.92 -4.41 -16.94
CA GLY A 110 -11.84 -5.38 -17.53
C GLY A 110 -12.58 -6.32 -16.57
N PHE A 111 -12.38 -6.22 -15.25
CA PHE A 111 -13.20 -6.97 -14.27
C PHE A 111 -14.54 -6.29 -13.96
N SER A 112 -14.85 -5.18 -14.63
CA SER A 112 -16.20 -4.63 -14.64
C SER A 112 -17.05 -5.41 -15.66
N THR A 113 -17.95 -6.24 -15.13
CA THR A 113 -19.15 -6.79 -15.79
C THR A 113 -18.97 -7.78 -16.97
N SER A 114 -18.98 -9.08 -16.64
CA SER A 114 -19.51 -10.13 -17.52
C SER A 114 -20.53 -11.03 -16.79
N ARG A 115 -21.34 -10.46 -15.89
CA ARG A 115 -22.55 -11.10 -15.33
C ARG A 115 -23.86 -10.51 -15.86
N HIS A 116 -23.87 -10.08 -17.12
CA HIS A 116 -25.11 -9.83 -17.86
C HIS A 116 -25.01 -10.41 -19.26
N VAL A 117 -25.09 -11.73 -19.35
CA VAL A 117 -25.77 -12.38 -20.48
C VAL A 117 -26.72 -13.40 -19.87
N VAL A 118 -27.83 -12.87 -19.34
CA VAL A 118 -29.08 -13.61 -19.31
C VAL A 118 -29.59 -13.55 -20.75
N VAL A 119 -29.44 -14.64 -21.48
CA VAL A 119 -30.22 -14.96 -22.67
C VAL A 119 -30.57 -16.43 -22.41
N GLY A 120 -31.79 -16.73 -21.96
CA GLY A 120 -32.99 -16.60 -22.78
C GLY A 120 -33.19 -17.94 -23.43
#